data_AF-A0A392UDM9-F1
#
_entry.id   AF-A0A392UDM9-F1
#
_cell.length_a   1.000
_cell.length_b   1.000
_cell.length_c   1.000
_cell.angle_alpha   90.00
_cell.angle_beta   90.00
_cell.angle_gamma   90.00
#
_symmetry.space_group_name_H-M   'P 1'
#
loop_
_entity.id
_entity.type
_entity.pdbx_description
1 polymer ?
#
loop_
_entity_poly.entity_id
_entity_poly.type
_entity_poly.pdbx_seq_one_letter_code
_entity_poly.pdbx_strand_id
1 'polypeptide(L)' 'DIQVKENLTVETLPLRIEGRETKKLRNKEIASVKIVWGGLAGEYVTWELESKIRESYPDLFP' A
#
# COMPACT_ATOMS: atom_id res chain seq x y z
N ASP A 1 11.24 3.23 34.01
CA ASP A 1 11.12 4.04 32.79
C ASP A 1 10.89 3.16 31.58
N ILE A 2 9.73 3.27 30.93
CA ILE A 2 9.49 2.62 29.64
C ILE A 2 9.60 3.71 28.58
N GLN A 3 10.72 3.75 27.87
CA GLN A 3 10.87 4.59 26.69
C GLN A 3 10.01 4.01 25.58
N VAL A 4 8.76 4.47 25.48
CA VAL A 4 7.95 4.28 24.27
C VAL A 4 8.42 5.30 23.24
N LYS A 5 9.57 5.03 22.63
CA LYS A 5 9.81 5.52 21.28
C LYS A 5 9.50 4.35 20.39
N GLU A 6 8.45 4.46 19.60
CA GLU A 6 8.42 3.95 18.24
C GLU A 6 7.03 4.22 17.70
N ASN A 7 7.00 4.81 16.51
CA ASN A 7 5.78 5.11 15.80
C ASN A 7 4.92 3.84 15.76
N LEU A 8 3.63 3.93 16.05
CA LEU A 8 2.64 2.85 15.91
C LEU A 8 2.43 2.42 14.44
N THR A 9 3.45 2.57 13.61
CA THR A 9 3.56 1.97 12.30
C THR A 9 3.86 0.51 12.56
N VAL A 10 2.81 -0.31 12.72
CA VAL A 10 2.95 -1.76 12.59
C VAL A 10 3.76 -1.98 11.32
N GLU A 11 4.95 -2.56 11.43
CA GLU A 11 5.84 -2.83 10.30
C GLU A 11 5.10 -3.76 9.34
N THR A 12 4.31 -3.16 8.46
CA THR A 12 3.45 -3.84 7.53
C THR A 12 4.12 -3.72 6.20
N LEU A 13 4.79 -4.79 5.80
CA LEU A 13 5.50 -4.83 4.53
C LEU A 13 4.50 -5.18 3.44
N PRO A 14 4.46 -4.41 2.34
CA PRO A 14 3.63 -4.77 1.21
C PRO A 14 4.24 -6.01 0.54
N LEU A 15 3.44 -7.06 0.42
CA LEU A 15 3.87 -8.36 -0.09
C LEU A 15 3.77 -8.40 -1.61
N ARG A 16 2.62 -7.95 -2.16
CA ARG A 16 2.31 -8.03 -3.58
C ARG A 16 1.16 -7.12 -3.96
N ILE A 17 1.13 -6.73 -5.23
CA ILE A 17 -0.02 -6.11 -5.87
C ILE A 17 -0.93 -7.22 -6.38
N GLU A 18 -2.17 -7.25 -5.91
CA GLU A 18 -3.18 -8.23 -6.32
C GLU A 18 -4.05 -7.73 -7.48
N GLY A 19 -4.11 -6.42 -7.70
CA GLY A 19 -4.96 -5.86 -8.75
C GLY A 19 -4.70 -4.38 -8.97
N ARG A 20 -5.20 -3.90 -10.10
CA ARG A 20 -5.11 -2.50 -10.51
C ARG A 20 -6.47 -2.06 -11.03
N GLU A 21 -6.91 -0.88 -10.61
CA GLU A 21 -8.13 -0.25 -11.12
C GLU A 21 -7.82 1.20 -11.49
N THR A 22 -8.22 1.62 -12.69
CA THR A 22 -8.13 3.01 -13.11
C THR A 22 -9.53 3.58 -13.25
N LYS A 23 -9.87 4.55 -12.40
CA LYS A 23 -11.13 5.27 -12.48
C LYS A 23 -10.97 6.52 -13.31
N LYS A 24 -11.70 6.59 -14.42
CA LYS A 24 -11.81 7.80 -15.24
C LYS A 24 -12.90 8.70 -14.68
N LEU A 25 -12.51 9.90 -14.27
CA LEU A 25 -13.40 10.99 -13.89
C LEU A 25 -13.46 11.99 -15.04
N ARG A 26 -14.41 12.93 -14.99
CA ARG A 26 -14.67 13.90 -16.07
C ARG A 26 -13.42 14.61 -16.61
N ASN A 27 -12.46 14.92 -15.73
CA ASN A 27 -11.25 15.68 -16.09
C ASN A 27 -9.94 15.01 -15.61
N LYS A 28 -9.99 13.82 -15.02
CA LYS A 28 -8.80 13.16 -14.44
C LYS A 28 -8.93 11.65 -14.42
N GLU A 29 -7.81 10.96 -14.48
CA GLU A 29 -7.73 9.52 -14.27
C GLU A 29 -7.04 9.27 -12.92
N ILE A 30 -7.62 8.38 -12.11
CA ILE A 30 -7.04 7.96 -10.84
C ILE A 30 -6.77 6.47 -10.92
N ALA A 31 -5.49 6.10 -10.87
CA ALA A 31 -5.07 4.72 -10.80
C ALA A 31 -4.83 4.31 -9.34
N SER A 32 -5.47 3.22 -8.93
CA SER A 32 -5.32 2.59 -7.63
C SER A 32 -4.87 1.15 -7.81
N VAL A 33 -4.06 0.67 -6.87
CA VAL A 33 -3.60 -0.71 -6.80
C VAL A 33 -4.10 -1.34 -5.51
N LYS A 34 -4.54 -2.60 -5.63
CA LYS A 34 -4.90 -3.45 -4.50
C LYS A 34 -3.63 -4.11 -3.99
N ILE A 35 -3.22 -3.80 -2.77
CA ILE A 35 -2.00 -4.33 -2.16
C ILE A 35 -2.35 -5.27 -1.03
N VAL A 36 -1.65 -6.40 -0.99
CA VAL A 36 -1.62 -7.29 0.16
C VAL A 36 -0.46 -6.88 1.06
N TRP A 37 -0.75 -6.64 2.32
CA TRP A 37 0.21 -6.31 3.36
C TRP A 37 0.38 -7.49 4.30
N GLY A 38 1.62 -7.80 4.68
CA GLY A 38 1.91 -8.76 5.73
C GLY A 38 1.90 -8.03 7.07
N GLY A 39 1.07 -8.49 8.01
CA GLY A 39 1.03 -7.95 9.38
C GLY A 39 1.07 -9.06 10.43
N LEU A 40 1.20 -8.64 11.69
CA LEU A 40 1.24 -9.55 12.86
C LEU A 40 -0.01 -10.44 12.98
N ALA A 41 -1.16 -9.97 12.49
CA ALA A 41 -2.43 -10.68 12.51
C ALA A 41 -2.73 -11.46 11.21
N GLY A 42 -1.78 -11.49 10.26
CA GLY A 42 -1.94 -12.12 8.94
C GLY A 42 -1.89 -11.14 7.77
N GLU A 43 -2.29 -11.62 6.60
CA GLU A 43 -2.41 -10.80 5.40
C GLU A 43 -3.68 -9.92 5.47
N TYR A 44 -3.55 -8.64 5.15
CA TYR A 44 -4.69 -7.75 4.93
C TYR A 44 -4.54 -6.99 3.63
N VAL A 45 -5.66 -6.47 3.13
CA VAL A 45 -5.75 -5.90 1.78
C VAL A 45 -6.21 -4.46 1.85
N THR A 46 -5.50 -3.56 1.17
CA THR A 46 -5.94 -2.16 0.99
C THR A 46 -5.86 -1.72 -0.47
N TRP A 47 -6.59 -0.66 -0.81
CA TRP A 47 -6.48 0.04 -2.09
C TRP A 47 -5.70 1.34 -1.88
N GLU A 48 -4.58 1.49 -2.55
CA GLU A 48 -3.74 2.69 -2.47
C GLU A 48 -3.53 3.28 -3.86
N LEU A 49 -3.16 4.57 -3.91
CA LEU A 49 -2.82 5.22 -5.17
C LEU A 49 -1.58 4.59 -5.79
N GLU A 50 -1.67 4.25 -7.07
CA GLU A 50 -0.55 3.62 -7.78
C GLU A 50 0.70 4.50 -7.74
N SER A 51 0.55 5.81 -7.92
CA SER A 51 1.68 6.75 -7.90
C SER A 51 2.45 6.71 -6.58
N LYS A 52 1.73 6.66 -5.45
CA LYS A 52 2.32 6.60 -4.11
C LYS A 52 3.09 5.31 -3.89
N ILE A 53 2.53 4.18 -4.33
CA ILE A 53 3.16 2.86 -4.17
C ILE A 53 4.33 2.72 -5.12
N ARG A 54 4.25 3.25 -6.34
CA ARG A 54 5.37 3.25 -7.28
C ARG A 54 6.56 4.07 -6.76
N GLU A 55 6.28 5.15 -6.02
CA GLU A 55 7.30 5.96 -5.37
C GLU A 55 7.88 5.28 -4.11
N SER A 56 7.03 4.66 -3.29
CA SER A 56 7.44 4.09 -1.99
C SER A 56 7.97 2.65 -2.10
N TYR A 57 7.44 1.86 -3.03
CA TYR A 57 7.68 0.43 -3.23
C TYR A 57 7.76 0.10 -4.74
N PRO A 58 8.73 0.67 -5.47
CA PRO A 58 8.87 0.44 -6.90
C PRO A 58 9.06 -1.04 -7.25
N ASP A 59 9.68 -1.82 -6.36
CA ASP A 59 10.00 -3.24 -6.56
C ASP A 59 8.77 -4.16 -6.65
N LEU A 60 7.59 -3.67 -6.29
CA LEU A 60 6.33 -4.42 -6.41
C LEU A 60 5.74 -4.37 -7.83
N PHE A 61 6.26 -3.49 -8.69
CA PHE A 61 5.82 -3.34 -10.05
C PHE A 61 6.79 -4.05 -11.01
N PRO A 62 6.28 -4.77 -12.04
CA PRO A 62 7.11 -5.35 -13.09
C PRO A 62 7.72 -4.29 -14.01
#